data_AF-A0A961HF16-F1
#
_entry.id   AF-A0A961HF16-F1
#
_cell.length_a   1.000
_cell.length_b   1.000
_cell.length_c   1.000
_cell.angle_alpha   90.00
_cell.angle_beta   90.00
_cell.angle_gamma   90.00
#
_symmetry.space_group_name_H-M   'P 1'
#
loop_
_entity.id
_entity.type
_entity.pdbx_description
1 polymer ?
#
loop_
_entity_poly.entity_id
_entity_poly.type
_entity_poly.pdbx_seq_one_letter_code
_entity_poly.pdbx_strand_id
1 'polypeptide(L)' 'MTSFGDLLGPPPVLLPGDTEAEAALAAGENPATVAAGHPAASVAWACLAEE' A
#
# COMPACT_ATOMS: atom_id res chain seq x y z
N MET A 1 1.74 38.08 -9.46
CA MET A 1 2.02 36.76 -8.85
C MET A 1 0.79 35.89 -8.98
N THR A 2 0.75 34.98 -9.94
CA THR A 2 -0.15 33.83 -9.84
C THR A 2 0.37 32.98 -8.70
N SER A 3 -0.33 32.93 -7.58
CA SER A 3 -0.02 32.02 -6.48
C SER A 3 -0.19 30.60 -7.03
N PHE A 4 0.90 29.94 -7.40
CA PHE A 4 0.91 28.48 -7.40
C PHE A 4 0.63 28.13 -5.94
N GLY A 5 -0.59 27.69 -5.66
CA GLY A 5 -0.93 27.11 -4.36
C GLY A 5 0.11 26.04 -4.03
N ASP A 6 0.42 25.93 -2.73
CA ASP A 6 1.35 24.95 -2.17
C ASP A 6 1.51 23.70 -3.06
N LEU A 7 2.69 23.52 -3.65
CA LEU A 7 2.95 22.46 -4.63
C LEU A 7 2.84 21.05 -4.02
N LEU A 8 2.55 20.96 -2.74
CA LEU A 8 2.33 19.73 -1.99
C LEU A 8 1.01 19.03 -2.33
N GLY A 9 0.17 19.61 -3.19
CA GLY A 9 -1.04 18.97 -3.69
C GLY A 9 -2.07 18.72 -2.58
N PRO A 10 -3.13 17.93 -2.84
CA PRO A 10 -4.04 17.52 -1.77
C PRO A 10 -3.30 16.68 -0.73
N PRO A 11 -3.72 16.73 0.55
CA PRO A 11 -3.17 15.85 1.57
C PRO A 11 -3.31 14.38 1.14
N PRO A 12 -2.33 13.51 1.50
CA PRO A 12 -2.34 12.12 1.07
C PRO A 12 -3.60 11.42 1.57
N VAL A 13 -4.21 10.62 0.69
CA VAL A 13 -5.31 9.72 1.05
C VAL A 13 -4.70 8.37 1.40
N LEU A 14 -4.93 7.93 2.64
CA LEU A 14 -4.52 6.61 3.08
C LEU A 14 -5.59 5.59 2.68
N LEU A 15 -5.17 4.51 2.04
CA LEU A 15 -6.05 3.39 1.78
C LEU A 15 -6.35 2.65 3.09
N PRO A 16 -7.50 1.98 3.21
CA PRO A 16 -7.78 1.11 4.34
C PRO A 16 -6.68 0.05 4.47
N GLY A 17 -6.21 -0.17 5.70
CA GLY A 17 -5.33 -1.29 6.01
C GLY A 17 -6.08 -2.62 5.94
N ASP A 18 -5.32 -3.70 5.73
CA ASP A 18 -5.79 -5.09 5.81
C ASP A 18 -4.90 -5.83 6.80
N THR A 19 -5.38 -5.96 8.04
CA THR A 19 -4.62 -6.57 9.14
C THR A 19 -4.26 -8.04 8.89
N GLU A 20 -5.04 -8.77 8.10
CA GLU A 20 -4.73 -10.18 7.79
C GLU A 20 -3.57 -10.25 6.77
N ALA A 21 -3.62 -9.42 5.73
CA ALA A 21 -2.53 -9.31 4.76
C ALA A 21 -1.22 -8.85 5.44
N GLU A 22 -1.31 -7.86 6.32
CA GLU A 22 -0.16 -7.36 7.09
C GLU A 22 0.45 -8.44 7.99
N ALA A 23 -0.39 -9.23 8.67
CA ALA A 23 0.07 -10.33 9.51
C ALA A 23 0.75 -11.44 8.69
N ALA A 24 0.21 -11.79 7.52
CA ALA A 24 0.79 -12.79 6.63
C ALA A 24 2.18 -12.36 6.10
N LEU A 25 2.32 -11.10 5.67
CA LEU A 25 3.61 -10.54 5.26
C LEU A 25 4.61 -10.52 6.42
N ALA A 26 4.17 -10.14 7.63
CA ALA A 26 5.02 -10.16 8.82
C ALA A 26 5.46 -11.58 9.22
N ALA A 27 4.66 -12.60 8.90
CA ALA A 27 5.01 -14.01 9.07
C ALA A 27 5.98 -14.54 7.99
N GLY A 28 6.30 -13.74 6.96
CA GLY A 28 7.19 -14.11 5.87
C GLY A 28 6.51 -14.92 4.76
N GLU A 29 5.17 -14.86 4.65
CA GLU A 29 4.45 -15.46 3.54
C GLU A 29 4.81 -14.77 2.22
N ASN A 30 4.80 -15.53 1.12
CA ASN A 30 5.18 -15.01 -0.19
C ASN A 30 4.23 -13.86 -0.62
N PRO A 31 4.77 -12.66 -0.96
CA PRO A 31 3.98 -11.50 -1.33
C PRO A 31 3.01 -11.72 -2.49
N ALA A 32 3.35 -12.54 -3.49
CA ALA A 32 2.44 -12.86 -4.59
C ALA A 32 1.22 -13.67 -4.11
N THR A 33 1.42 -14.56 -3.14
CA THR A 33 0.33 -15.33 -2.53
C THR A 33 -0.58 -14.42 -1.70
N VAL A 34 0.02 -13.53 -0.90
CA VAL A 34 -0.75 -12.55 -0.10
C VAL A 34 -1.53 -11.60 -1.00
N ALA A 35 -0.93 -11.07 -2.07
CA ALA A 35 -1.58 -10.17 -3.01
C ALA A 35 -2.75 -10.83 -3.77
N ALA A 36 -2.63 -12.11 -4.10
CA ALA A 36 -3.71 -12.87 -4.71
C ALA A 36 -4.90 -13.10 -3.76
N GLY A 37 -4.62 -13.31 -2.46
CA GLY A 37 -5.65 -13.48 -1.42
C GLY A 37 -6.28 -12.18 -0.95
N HIS A 38 -5.51 -11.09 -0.95
CA HIS A 38 -5.90 -9.76 -0.46
C HIS A 38 -5.71 -8.69 -1.54
N PRO A 39 -6.46 -8.73 -2.66
CA PRO A 39 -6.21 -7.86 -3.81
C PRO A 39 -6.39 -6.36 -3.51
N ALA A 40 -7.16 -6.00 -2.48
CA ALA A 40 -7.33 -4.62 -2.02
C ALA A 40 -6.19 -4.13 -1.10
N ALA A 41 -5.39 -5.04 -0.54
CA ALA A 41 -4.27 -4.72 0.34
C ALA A 41 -3.09 -4.20 -0.48
N SER A 42 -2.98 -2.88 -0.58
CA SER A 42 -1.92 -2.24 -1.36
C SER A 42 -0.51 -2.56 -0.85
N VAL A 43 -0.38 -2.88 0.45
CA VAL A 43 0.88 -3.32 1.06
C VAL A 43 1.40 -4.63 0.46
N ALA A 44 0.53 -5.56 0.09
CA ALA A 44 0.94 -6.83 -0.51
C ALA A 44 1.53 -6.63 -1.91
N TRP A 45 0.92 -5.76 -2.71
CA TRP A 45 1.46 -5.37 -4.02
C TRP A 45 2.77 -4.59 -3.91
N ALA A 46 2.87 -3.68 -2.92
CA ALA A 46 4.10 -2.95 -2.67
C ALA A 46 5.25 -3.90 -2.31
N CYS A 47 5.02 -4.83 -1.36
CA CYS A 47 6.03 -5.81 -0.97
C CYS A 47 6.46 -6.71 -2.13
N LEU A 48 5.50 -7.15 -2.97
CA LEU A 48 5.80 -7.94 -4.17
C LEU A 48 6.67 -7.18 -5.18
N ALA A 49 6.49 -5.87 -5.30
CA ALA A 49 7.27 -5.05 -6.23
C ALA A 49 8.70 -4.74 -5.73
N GLU A 50 8.98 -4.96 -4.44
CA GLU A 50 10.30 -4.77 -3.84
C GLU A 50 11.19 -6.03 -3.88
N GLU A 51 10.63 -7.20 -4.20
CA GLU A 51 11.40 -8.42 -4.50
C GLU A 51 12.29 -8.27 -5.76
#